data_AF-A0A7K1SK74-F1
#
_entry.id   AF-A0A7K1SK74-F1
#
_cell.length_a   1.000
_cell.length_b   1.000
_cell.length_c   1.000
_cell.angle_alpha   90.00
_cell.angle_beta   90.00
_cell.angle_gamma   90.00
#
_symmetry.space_group_name_H-M   'P 1'
#
loop_
_entity.id
_entity.type
_entity.pdbx_description
1 polymer ?
#
loop_
_entity_poly.entity_id
_entity_poly.type
_entity_poly.pdbx_seq_one_letter_code
_entity_poly.pdbx_strand_id
1 'polypeptide(L)' 'MNNTYKLSAYMLCHDVRVSTYISTTVETEARPTEQEAAVLLSPVAEEVLRRNLGEGCQYELSGISIQ' A
#
# COMPACT_ATOMS: atom_id res chain seq x y z
N MET A 1 -17.41 5.15 -16.26
CA MET A 1 -17.78 3.92 -15.53
C MET A 1 -16.58 3.57 -14.67
N ASN A 2 -16.77 3.35 -13.36
CA ASN A 2 -15.67 3.00 -12.48
C ASN A 2 -15.38 1.50 -12.59
N ASN A 3 -14.09 1.16 -12.59
CA ASN A 3 -13.58 -0.19 -12.56
C ASN A 3 -13.02 -0.46 -11.16
N THR A 4 -13.22 -1.68 -10.65
CA THR A 4 -12.66 -2.10 -9.37
C THR A 4 -11.32 -2.78 -9.59
N TYR A 5 -10.29 -2.33 -8.87
CA TYR A 5 -8.94 -2.92 -8.91
C TYR A 5 -8.50 -3.35 -7.52
N LYS A 6 -7.85 -4.50 -7.44
CA LYS A 6 -7.12 -4.94 -6.24
C LYS A 6 -5.67 -4.47 -6.35
N LEU A 7 -5.26 -3.67 -5.37
CA LEU A 7 -3.89 -3.19 -5.23
C LEU A 7 -3.19 -3.96 -4.12
N SER A 8 -1.93 -4.26 -4.33
CA SER A 8 -1.11 -4.87 -3.27
C SER A 8 0.36 -4.53 -3.41
N ALA A 9 1.08 -4.57 -2.30
CA ALA A 9 2.52 -4.37 -2.24
C ALA A 9 3.10 -5.03 -1.00
N TYR A 10 4.42 -5.20 -0.99
CA TYR A 10 5.17 -5.46 0.22
C TYR A 10 5.65 -4.14 0.82
N MET A 11 5.21 -3.85 2.04
CA MET A 11 5.70 -2.71 2.82
C MET A 11 7.01 -3.09 3.49
N LEU A 12 8.08 -2.37 3.18
CA LEU A 12 9.39 -2.49 3.80
C LEU A 12 9.57 -1.31 4.77
N CYS A 13 9.52 -1.55 6.08
CA CYS A 13 9.88 -0.53 7.08
C CYS A 13 11.32 -0.71 7.53
N HIS A 14 11.94 0.38 7.97
CA HIS A 14 13.23 0.32 8.65
C HIS A 14 13.16 -0.56 9.91
N ASP A 15 12.03 -0.57 10.62
CA ASP A 15 11.73 -1.61 11.59
C ASP A 15 11.20 -2.87 10.89
N VAL A 16 12.09 -3.83 10.68
CA VAL A 16 11.79 -5.08 9.95
C VAL A 16 10.64 -5.88 10.55
N ARG A 17 10.32 -5.68 11.84
CA ARG A 17 9.19 -6.35 12.50
C ARG A 17 7.84 -5.90 11.96
N VAL A 18 7.81 -4.73 11.33
CA VAL A 18 6.59 -4.12 10.78
C VAL A 18 6.50 -4.33 9.26
N SER A 19 7.57 -4.81 8.62
CA SER A 19 7.54 -5.16 7.20
C SER A 19 6.52 -6.27 6.94
N THR A 20 5.56 -6.00 6.06
CA THR A 20 4.45 -6.92 5.79
C THR A 20 3.86 -6.71 4.41
N TYR A 21 3.15 -7.71 3.92
CA TYR A 21 2.30 -7.55 2.75
C TYR A 21 1.04 -6.75 3.10
N ILE A 22 0.66 -5.82 2.22
CA ILE A 22 -0.55 -5.01 2.34
C ILE A 22 -1.37 -5.08 1.05
N SER A 23 -2.68 -4.93 1.17
CA SER A 23 -3.57 -4.90 0.02
C SER A 23 -4.83 -4.09 0.30
N THR A 24 -5.39 -3.49 -0.75
CA THR A 24 -6.67 -2.81 -0.72
C THR A 24 -7.41 -2.97 -2.05
N THR A 25 -8.70 -2.62 -2.06
CA THR A 25 -9.52 -2.57 -3.27
C THR A 25 -9.96 -1.13 -3.49
N VAL A 26 -9.80 -0.63 -4.71
CA VAL A 26 -10.13 0.75 -5.09
C VAL A 26 -11.05 0.77 -6.31
N GLU A 27 -11.85 1.82 -6.43
CA GLU A 27 -12.64 2.10 -7.63
C GLU A 27 -12.04 3.30 -8.36
N THR A 28 -11.64 3.10 -9.61
CA THR A 28 -11.03 4.14 -10.45
C THR A 28 -11.57 4.07 -11.87
N GLU A 29 -11.61 5.19 -12.58
CA GLU A 29 -12.14 5.23 -13.96
C GLU A 29 -11.27 4.42 -14.93
N ALA A 30 -9.95 4.44 -14.74
CA ALA A 30 -8.97 3.70 -15.52
C ALA A 30 -8.06 2.86 -14.60
N ARG A 31 -7.33 1.92 -15.19
CA ARG A 31 -6.32 1.13 -14.46
C ARG A 31 -5.25 2.09 -13.92
N PRO A 32 -5.01 2.13 -12.60
CA PRO A 32 -4.01 3.02 -12.04
C PRO A 32 -2.61 2.64 -12.52
N THR A 33 -1.73 3.62 -12.57
CA THR A 33 -0.28 3.43 -12.71
C THR A 33 0.33 2.91 -11.43
N GLU A 34 1.58 2.43 -11.48
CA GLU A 34 2.30 2.02 -10.26
C GLU A 34 2.46 3.17 -9.26
N GLN A 35 2.75 4.39 -9.73
CA GLN A 35 2.83 5.56 -8.83
C GLN A 35 1.49 5.88 -8.17
N GLU A 36 0.38 5.85 -8.92
CA GLU A 36 -0.95 6.08 -8.35
C GLU A 36 -1.34 4.96 -7.37
N ALA A 37 -1.02 3.71 -7.70
CA ALA A 37 -1.25 2.58 -6.81
C ALA A 37 -0.45 2.70 -5.51
N ALA A 38 0.79 3.21 -5.56
CA ALA A 38 1.59 3.50 -4.37
C ALA A 38 0.88 4.51 -3.46
N VAL A 39 0.40 5.63 -4.02
CA VAL A 39 -0.34 6.66 -3.28
C VAL A 39 -1.63 6.09 -2.66
N LEU A 40 -2.34 5.25 -3.40
CA LEU A 40 -3.57 4.60 -2.92
C LEU A 40 -3.31 3.54 -1.84
N LEU A 41 -2.12 2.95 -1.81
CA LEU A 41 -1.68 1.99 -0.78
C LEU A 41 -1.12 2.67 0.48
N SER A 42 -0.62 3.92 0.38
CA SER A 42 -0.03 4.64 1.52
C SER A 42 -0.92 4.69 2.77
N PRO A 43 -2.25 4.95 2.68
CA PRO A 43 -3.11 4.94 3.87
C PRO A 43 -3.19 3.58 4.57
N VAL A 44 -3.06 2.48 3.81
CA VAL A 44 -3.04 1.13 4.35
C VAL A 44 -1.72 0.87 5.08
N ALA A 45 -0.60 1.31 4.50
CA ALA A 45 0.70 1.25 5.13
C ALA A 45 0.73 2.05 6.45
N GLU A 46 0.23 3.27 6.44
CA GLU A 46 0.12 4.14 7.62
C GLU A 46 -0.72 3.50 8.73
N GLU A 47 -1.85 2.89 8.38
CA GLU A 47 -2.69 2.18 9.35
C GLU A 47 -1.97 0.95 9.95
N VAL A 48 -1.20 0.22 9.15
CA VAL A 48 -0.36 -0.89 9.64
C VAL A 48 0.70 -0.38 10.60
N LEU A 49 1.41 0.71 10.27
CA LEU A 49 2.41 1.33 11.14
C LEU A 49 1.79 1.75 12.47
N ARG A 50 0.66 2.46 12.43
CA ARG A 50 -0.07 2.91 13.62
C ARG A 50 -0.47 1.75 14.53
N ARG A 51 -0.93 0.63 13.96
CA ARG A 51 -1.34 -0.57 14.73
C ARG A 51 -0.17 -1.35 15.33
N ASN A 52 1.00 -1.29 14.71
CA ASN A 52 2.17 -2.09 15.12
C ASN A 52 3.24 -1.26 15.84
N LEU A 53 2.85 -0.13 16.46
CA LEU A 53 3.76 0.78 17.16
C LEU A 53 4.92 1.30 16.29
N GLY A 54 4.73 1.32 14.97
CA GLY A 54 5.67 1.83 13.96
C GLY A 54 5.33 3.23 13.46
N GLU A 55 4.47 3.98 14.16
CA GLU A 55 4.07 5.34 13.77
C GLU A 55 5.31 6.23 13.58
N GLY A 56 5.41 6.89 12.42
CA GLY A 56 6.59 7.69 12.04
C GLY A 56 7.79 6.92 11.50
N CYS A 57 7.74 5.58 11.43
CA CYS A 57 8.76 4.79 10.73
C CYS A 57 8.73 5.10 9.22
N GLN A 58 9.90 5.34 8.64
CA GLN A 58 10.04 5.42 7.20
C GLN A 58 9.84 4.04 6.58
N TYR A 59 9.05 3.99 5.51
CA TYR A 59 8.76 2.78 4.76
C TYR A 59 8.87 3.00 3.25
N GLU A 60 9.04 1.90 2.54
CA GLU A 60 8.97 1.80 1.08
C GLU A 60 7.91 0.77 0.70
N LEU A 61 7.22 1.00 -0.42
CA LEU A 61 6.33 0.01 -1.03
C LEU A 61 7.04 -0.64 -2.22
N SER A 62 7.22 -1.95 -2.16
CA SER A 62 7.90 -2.74 -3.18
C SER A 62 6.98 -3.80 -3.79
N GLY A 63 7.25 -4.19 -5.04
CA GLY A 63 6.48 -5.24 -5.72
C GLY A 63 4.99 -4.90 -5.88
N ILE A 64 4.68 -3.67 -6.27
CA ILE A 64 3.29 -3.21 -6.45
C ILE A 64 2.61 -4.05 -7.55
N SER A 65 1.42 -4.57 -7.26
CA SER A 65 0.59 -5.34 -8.18
C SER A 65 -0.81 -4.73 -8.29
N ILE A 66 -1.30 -4.62 -9.53
CA ILE A 66 -2.58 -4.01 -9.89
C ILE A 66 -3.37 -5.06 -10.68
N GLN A 67 -4.38 -5.64 -10.03
CA GLN A 67 -5.21 -6.74 -10.55
C GLN A 67 -6.65 -6.30 -10.75
#